data_AF-A0A950XPA4-F1
#
_entry.id   AF-A0A950XPA4-F1
#
_cell.length_a   1.000
_cell.length_b   1.000
_cell.length_c   1.000
_cell.angle_alpha   90.00
_cell.angle_beta   90.00
_cell.angle_gamma   90.00
#
_symmetry.space_group_name_H-M   'P 1'
#
loop_
_entity.id
_entity.type
_entity.pdbx_description
1 polymer ?
#
loop_
_entity_poly.entity_id
_entity_poly.type
_entity_poly.pdbx_seq_one_letter_code
_entity_poly.pdbx_strand_id
1 'polypeptide(L)' 'GDAAALTGLPPQVVGRVAFQLLAGLSEPAPRSAKELYRGAPYGVGYFAGVWQP' A
#
# COMPACT_ATOMS: atom_id res chain seq x y z
N GLY A 1 9.21 3.73 0.14
CA GLY A 1 7.83 3.84 -0.34
C GLY A 1 7.14 4.95 0.41
N ASP A 2 6.14 5.61 -0.19
CA ASP A 2 5.43 6.72 0.43
C ASP A 2 4.28 6.19 1.31
N ALA A 3 4.51 6.13 2.63
CA ALA A 3 3.50 5.70 3.60
C ALA A 3 2.41 6.75 3.79
N ALA A 4 2.71 8.05 3.62
CA ALA A 4 1.72 9.11 3.73
C ALA A 4 0.70 9.02 2.60
N ALA A 5 1.12 8.65 1.38
CA ALA A 5 0.22 8.42 0.25
C ALA A 5 -0.80 7.29 0.50
N LEU A 6 -0.45 6.28 1.31
CA LEU A 6 -1.38 5.21 1.71
C LEU A 6 -2.51 5.73 2.61
N THR A 7 -2.31 6.86 3.31
CA THR A 7 -3.37 7.45 4.15
C THR A 7 -4.45 8.18 3.35
N GLY A 8 -4.09 8.69 2.16
CA GLY A 8 -4.97 9.47 1.27
C GLY A 8 -5.69 8.66 0.19
N LEU A 9 -5.79 7.34 0.34
CA LEU A 9 -6.33 6.49 -0.73
C LEU A 9 -7.82 6.80 -1.03
N PRO A 10 -8.21 6.86 -2.33
CA PRO A 10 -9.59 7.10 -2.73
C PRO A 10 -10.57 6.05 -2.16
N PRO A 11 -11.85 6.39 -1.93
CA PRO A 11 -12.84 5.48 -1.36
C PRO A 11 -13.12 4.24 -2.24
N GLN A 12 -12.78 4.30 -3.53
CA GLN A 12 -12.90 3.19 -4.48
C GLN A 12 -11.85 2.08 -4.21
N VAL A 13 -10.82 2.35 -3.40
CA VAL A 13 -9.80 1.37 -3.04
C VAL A 13 -10.31 0.49 -1.91
N VAL A 14 -10.62 -0.77 -2.24
CA VAL A 14 -11.01 -1.79 -1.27
C VAL A 14 -9.83 -2.08 -0.33
N GLY A 15 -10.09 -2.14 0.98
CA GLY A 15 -9.04 -2.39 1.98
C GLY A 15 -8.20 -1.17 2.37
N ARG A 16 -8.62 0.06 1.99
CA ARG A 16 -7.94 1.33 2.37
C ARG A 16 -7.58 1.45 3.85
N VAL A 17 -8.41 0.91 4.74
CA VAL A 17 -8.19 0.95 6.20
C VAL A 17 -6.97 0.11 6.59
N ALA A 18 -6.76 -1.04 5.94
CA ALA A 18 -5.56 -1.85 6.14
C ALA A 18 -4.31 -1.11 5.65
N PHE A 19 -4.40 -0.38 4.53
CA PHE A 19 -3.30 0.46 4.04
C PHE A 19 -2.99 1.65 4.97
N GLN A 20 -4.02 2.25 5.58
CA GLN A 20 -3.86 3.31 6.59
C GLN A 20 -3.21 2.77 7.89
N LEU A 21 -3.61 1.60 8.36
CA LEU A 21 -2.98 0.92 9.50
C LEU A 21 -1.50 0.62 9.21
N LEU A 22 -1.23 0.12 8.02
CA LEU A 22 0.13 -0.12 7.53
C LEU A 22 0.95 1.18 7.53
N ALA A 23 0.39 2.30 7.04
CA ALA A 23 1.05 3.60 7.10
C ALA A 23 1.42 4.02 8.53
N GLY A 24 0.48 3.90 9.48
CA GLY A 24 0.72 4.22 10.89
C GLY A 24 1.75 3.31 11.56
N LEU A 25 1.83 2.04 11.18
CA LEU A 25 2.83 1.09 11.70
C LEU A 25 4.24 1.34 11.15
N SER A 26 4.39 2.16 10.11
CA SER A 26 5.68 2.42 9.45
C SER A 26 6.34 3.74 9.84
N GLU A 27 5.68 4.62 10.59
CA GLU A 27 6.37 5.74 11.25
C GLU A 27 7.04 5.29 12.56
N PRO A 28 8.26 5.78 12.90
CA PRO A 28 9.03 6.85 12.27
C PRO A 28 10.18 6.39 11.35
N ALA A 29 10.28 5.09 11.01
CA ALA A 29 11.44 4.54 10.31
C ALA A 29 11.19 4.36 8.80
N PRO A 30 12.14 4.74 7.92
CA PRO A 30 11.97 4.59 6.48
C PRO A 30 11.99 3.12 6.06
N ARG A 31 10.82 2.49 5.98
CA ARG A 31 10.68 1.12 5.48
C ARG A 31 10.63 1.06 3.96
N SER A 32 11.46 0.21 3.38
CA SER A 32 11.44 -0.06 1.94
C SER A 32 10.33 -1.05 1.60
N ALA A 33 9.42 -0.68 0.71
CA ALA A 33 8.41 -1.59 0.18
C ALA A 33 8.87 -2.11 -1.17
N LYS A 34 8.93 -3.43 -1.34
CA LYS A 34 9.24 -4.07 -2.62
C LYS A 34 7.94 -4.49 -3.29
N GLU A 35 7.66 -3.90 -4.45
CA GLU A 35 6.57 -4.34 -5.34
C GLU A 35 6.95 -5.71 -5.93
N LEU A 36 6.07 -6.70 -5.75
CA LEU A 36 6.22 -8.04 -6.32
C LEU A 36 5.33 -8.24 -7.56
N TYR A 37 4.17 -7.58 -7.58
CA TYR A 37 3.23 -7.71 -8.69
C TYR A 37 2.33 -6.48 -8.79
N ARG A 38 2.12 -6.02 -10.03
CA ARG A 38 1.11 -5.03 -10.39
C ARG A 38 0.48 -5.42 -11.73
N GLY A 39 -0.84 -5.49 -11.78
CA GLY A 39 -1.56 -5.87 -13.00
C GLY A 39 -3.06 -5.61 -12.93
N ALA A 40 -3.74 -5.67 -14.08
CA ALA A 40 -5.19 -5.51 -14.14
C ALA A 40 -5.87 -6.55 -15.06
N PRO A 41 -5.72 -7.86 -14.77
CA PRO A 41 -6.22 -8.94 -15.63
C PRO A 41 -7.75 -8.95 -15.81
N TYR A 42 -8.51 -8.37 -14.87
CA TYR A 42 -9.98 -8.31 -14.91
C TYR A 42 -10.52 -6.88 -14.94
N GLY A 43 -9.71 -5.90 -15.35
CA GLY A 43 -10.08 -4.47 -15.30
C GLY A 43 -10.03 -3.84 -13.91
N VAL A 44 -9.76 -4.63 -12.87
CA VAL A 44 -9.50 -4.18 -11.50
C VAL A 44 -7.99 -4.22 -11.25
N GLY A 45 -7.42 -3.13 -10.72
CA GLY A 45 -6.00 -3.06 -10.40
C GLY A 45 -5.65 -3.93 -9.19
N TYR A 46 -4.73 -4.88 -9.39
CA TYR A 46 -4.13 -5.70 -8.35
C TYR A 46 -2.71 -5.23 -8.08
N PHE A 47 -2.34 -5.16 -6.81
CA PHE A 47 -0.99 -4.86 -6.34
C PHE A 47 -0.63 -5.81 -5.20
N ALA A 48 0.56 -6.39 -5.27
CA ALA A 48 1.16 -7.16 -4.18
C ALA A 48 2.59 -6.67 -3.96
N GLY A 49 2.94 -6.44 -2.69
CA GLY A 49 4.27 -6.03 -2.30
C GLY A 49 4.59 -6.52 -0.89
N VAL A 50 5.88 -6.62 -0.59
CA VAL A 50 6.38 -6.98 0.74
C VAL A 50 7.02 -5.75 1.35
N TRP A 51 6.69 -5.48 2.61
CA TRP A 51 7.38 -4.44 3.36
C TRP A 51 8.60 -5.03 4.05
N GLN A 52 9.75 -4.38 3.84
CA GLN A 52 10.98 -4.69 4.55
C GLN A 52 11.10 -3.74 5.76
N PRO A 53 11.44 -4.28 6.96
CA PRO A 53 11.73 -3.49 8.15
C PRO A 53 12.82 -2.43 7.94
#